data_AF-A0A2E1P488-F1
#
_entry.id   AF-A0A2E1P488-F1
#
_cell.length_a   1.000
_cell.length_b   1.000
_cell.length_c   1.000
_cell.angle_alpha   90.00
_cell.angle_beta   90.00
_cell.angle_gamma   90.00
#
_symmetry.space_group_name_H-M   'P 1'
#
loop_
_entity.id
_entity.type
_entity.pdbx_description
1 polymer ?
#
loop_
_entity_poly.entity_id
_entity_poly.type
_entity_poly.pdbx_seq_one_letter_code
_entity_poly.pdbx_strand_id
1 'polypeptide(L)'
;MFIEINSIAQKNYFIHFTSDPMENPNAAIMSINAASEALKQGHIVTYFAAGDGIRILLKDVIKNLRTVTPLGGEFGKISQMAENLLL
;
A
#
# COMPACT_ATOMS: atom_id res chain seq x y z
N MET A 1 -22.79 -22.12 25.14
CA MET A 1 -22.85 -21.23 23.96
C MET A 1 -21.80 -20.16 24.18
N PHE A 2 -20.65 -20.26 23.52
CA PHE A 2 -19.62 -19.23 23.61
C PHE A 2 -19.77 -18.32 22.39
N ILE A 3 -19.99 -17.04 22.62
CA ILE A 3 -19.92 -16.02 21.58
C ILE A 3 -18.51 -15.46 21.66
N GLU A 4 -17.61 -15.93 20.80
CA GLU A 4 -16.34 -15.24 20.58
C GLU A 4 -16.64 -13.95 19.80
N ILE A 5 -16.81 -12.85 20.51
CA ILE A 5 -16.75 -11.52 19.91
C ILE A 5 -15.29 -11.08 19.94
N ASN A 6 -14.46 -11.68 19.10
CA ASN A 6 -13.18 -11.07 18.76
C ASN A 6 -13.46 -9.98 17.71
N SER A 7 -14.16 -8.90 18.10
CA SER A 7 -14.14 -7.69 17.28
C SER A 7 -12.73 -7.13 17.40
N ILE A 8 -11.94 -7.25 16.34
CA ILE A 8 -10.69 -6.50 16.24
C ILE A 8 -11.11 -5.04 16.35
N ALA A 9 -10.81 -4.40 17.48
CA ALA A 9 -11.13 -3.00 17.68
C ALA A 9 -10.57 -2.19 16.52
N GLN A 10 -11.41 -1.34 15.91
CA GLN A 10 -10.97 -0.47 14.84
C GLN A 10 -9.83 0.42 15.34
N LYS A 11 -8.71 0.44 14.60
CA LYS A 11 -7.50 1.21 14.90
C LYS A 11 -7.25 2.23 13.80
N ASN A 12 -6.47 3.26 14.13
CA ASN A 12 -5.97 4.26 13.20
C ASN A 12 -4.51 3.96 12.89
N TYR A 13 -4.18 3.75 11.61
CA TYR A 13 -2.80 3.58 11.14
C TYR A 13 -2.37 4.82 10.36
N PHE A 14 -1.19 5.33 10.67
CA PHE A 14 -0.56 6.40 9.93
C PHE A 14 0.65 5.84 9.16
N ILE A 15 0.61 5.96 7.84
CA ILE A 15 1.68 5.50 6.96
C ILE A 15 2.34 6.75 6.36
N HIS A 16 3.59 6.98 6.73
CA HIS A 16 4.39 8.08 6.22
C HIS A 16 5.36 7.54 5.16
N PHE A 17 5.20 8.00 3.91
CA PHE A 17 6.05 7.59 2.80
C PHE A 17 6.80 8.77 2.21
N THR A 18 8.13 8.75 2.30
CA THR A 18 8.98 9.89 1.90
C THR A 18 9.99 9.59 0.79
N SER A 19 10.26 8.32 0.52
CA SER A 19 11.29 7.89 -0.43
C SER A 19 10.80 7.96 -1.88
N ASP A 20 11.69 8.24 -2.84
CA ASP A 20 11.33 8.10 -4.26
C ASP A 20 10.92 6.64 -4.54
N PRO A 21 9.68 6.39 -5.02
CA PRO A 21 9.18 5.05 -5.28
C PRO A 21 9.91 4.31 -6.43
N MET A 22 10.63 5.02 -7.31
CA MET A 22 11.42 4.42 -8.38
C MET A 22 12.85 4.08 -7.91
N GLU A 23 13.39 4.81 -6.94
CA GLU A 23 14.68 4.48 -6.32
C GLU A 23 14.55 3.39 -5.24
N ASN A 24 13.42 3.38 -4.51
CA ASN A 24 13.10 2.38 -3.49
C ASN A 24 11.70 1.76 -3.71
N PRO A 25 11.53 0.94 -4.74
CA PRO A 25 10.24 0.34 -5.08
C PRO A 25 9.74 -0.64 -4.02
N ASN A 26 10.63 -1.29 -3.28
CA ASN A 26 10.26 -2.19 -2.19
C ASN A 26 9.56 -1.42 -1.05
N ALA A 27 10.09 -0.27 -0.64
CA ALA A 27 9.46 0.56 0.38
C ALA A 27 8.08 1.06 -0.08
N ALA A 28 7.95 1.48 -1.34
CA ALA A 28 6.69 1.89 -1.92
C ALA A 28 5.64 0.76 -1.87
N ILE A 29 5.99 -0.44 -2.37
CA ILE A 29 5.10 -1.60 -2.38
C ILE A 29 4.73 -2.04 -0.98
N MET A 30 5.69 -2.12 -0.06
CA MET A 30 5.41 -2.50 1.33
C MET A 30 4.49 -1.50 2.02
N SER A 31 4.67 -0.19 1.77
CA SER A 31 3.80 0.85 2.33
C SER A 31 2.35 0.73 1.83
N ILE A 32 2.17 0.49 0.52
CA ILE A 32 0.85 0.26 -0.09
C ILE A 32 0.23 -1.03 0.46
N ASN A 33 1.02 -2.10 0.56
CA ASN A 33 0.54 -3.38 1.06
C ASN A 33 0.08 -3.28 2.52
N ALA A 34 0.87 -2.63 3.38
CA ALA A 34 0.49 -2.40 4.78
C ALA A 34 -0.80 -1.58 4.89
N ALA A 35 -0.95 -0.53 4.07
CA ALA A 35 -2.18 0.26 3.99
C ALA A 35 -3.38 -0.61 3.60
N SER A 36 -3.22 -1.39 2.54
CA SER A 36 -4.23 -2.29 2.01
C SER A 36 -4.68 -3.34 3.04
N GLU A 37 -3.73 -4.01 3.71
CA GLU A 37 -4.06 -5.01 4.72
C GLU A 37 -4.76 -4.41 5.94
N ALA A 38 -4.38 -3.20 6.37
CA ALA A 38 -5.09 -2.50 7.43
C ALA A 38 -6.52 -2.15 7.03
N LEU A 39 -6.75 -1.64 5.80
CA LEU A 39 -8.08 -1.37 5.27
C LEU A 39 -8.95 -2.65 5.18
N LYS A 40 -8.38 -3.76 4.70
CA LYS A 40 -9.07 -5.07 4.63
C LYS A 40 -9.52 -5.59 6.00
N GLN A 41 -8.76 -5.27 7.05
CA GLN A 41 -9.07 -5.65 8.43
C GLN A 41 -10.08 -4.69 9.10
N GLY A 42 -10.63 -3.71 8.37
CA GLY A 42 -11.63 -2.76 8.88
C GLY A 42 -11.05 -1.59 9.66
N HIS A 43 -9.74 -1.35 9.54
CA HIS A 43 -9.05 -0.23 10.19
C HIS A 43 -9.12 1.06 9.36
N ILE A 44 -8.85 2.18 10.02
CA ILE A 44 -8.73 3.49 9.38
C ILE A 44 -7.26 3.70 9.04
N VAL A 45 -6.99 4.16 7.81
CA VAL A 45 -5.63 4.44 7.34
C VAL A 45 -5.53 5.88 6.89
N THR A 46 -4.50 6.58 7.36
CA THR A 46 -4.03 7.84 6.81
C THR A 46 -2.71 7.56 6.10
N TYR A 47 -2.72 7.68 4.76
CA TYR A 47 -1.53 7.54 3.95
C TYR A 47 -1.00 8.94 3.60
N PHE A 48 0.17 9.29 4.13
CA PHE A 48 0.79 10.60 3.96
C PHE A 48 2.08 10.45 3.16
N ALA A 49 2.02 10.86 1.88
CA ALA A 49 3.18 10.99 1.03
C ALA A 49 3.79 12.39 1.21
N ALA A 50 5.13 12.47 1.30
CA ALA A 50 5.87 13.73 1.40
C ALA A 50 7.24 13.62 0.72
N GLY A 51 7.91 14.75 0.46
CA GLY A 51 9.19 14.76 -0.25
C GLY A 51 9.10 14.07 -1.61
N ASP A 52 10.09 13.24 -1.94
CA ASP A 52 10.09 12.46 -3.19
C ASP A 52 9.02 11.37 -3.22
N GLY A 53 8.51 10.96 -2.05
CA GLY A 53 7.40 10.02 -1.90
C GLY A 53 6.09 10.49 -2.54
N ILE A 54 5.91 11.80 -2.76
CA ILE A 54 4.75 12.36 -3.50
C ILE A 54 4.65 11.76 -4.91
N ARG A 55 5.77 11.34 -5.50
CA ARG A 55 5.82 10.76 -6.85
C ARG A 55 5.01 9.46 -6.97
N ILE A 56 4.65 8.82 -5.85
CA ILE A 56 3.79 7.62 -5.84
C ILE A 56 2.39 7.89 -6.42
N LEU A 57 1.96 9.16 -6.45
CA LEU A 57 0.70 9.60 -7.02
C LEU A 57 0.76 9.78 -8.55
N LEU A 58 1.95 9.71 -9.15
CA LEU A 58 2.14 9.92 -10.58
C LEU A 58 1.77 8.65 -11.36
N LYS A 59 0.96 8.81 -12.40
CA LYS A 59 0.44 7.71 -13.24
C LYS A 59 1.55 6.82 -13.81
N ASP A 60 2.65 7.41 -14.25
CA ASP A 60 3.76 6.66 -14.84
C ASP A 60 4.56 5.89 -13.78
N VAL A 61 4.68 6.43 -12.58
CA VAL A 61 5.28 5.72 -11.43
C VAL A 61 4.43 4.51 -11.04
N ILE A 62 3.12 4.68 -10.95
CA ILE A 62 2.18 3.58 -10.63
C ILE A 62 2.31 2.42 -11.64
N LYS A 63 2.39 2.75 -12.94
CA LYS A 63 2.57 1.74 -13.99
C LYS A 63 3.93 1.04 -13.92
N ASN A 64 4.98 1.80 -13.58
CA ASN A 64 6.36 1.31 -13.63
C ASN A 64 6.85 0.70 -12.31
N LEU A 65 6.15 0.90 -11.19
CA LEU A 65 6.46 0.23 -9.92
C LEU A 65 6.54 -1.30 -10.04
N ARG A 66 5.81 -1.89 -11.00
CA ARG A 66 5.85 -3.32 -11.33
C ARG A 66 7.15 -3.76 -12.04
N THR A 67 7.80 -2.87 -12.78
CA THR A 67 8.93 -3.21 -13.66
C THR A 67 10.29 -3.11 -12.97
N VAL A 68 10.37 -2.44 -11.81
CA VAL A 68 11.61 -2.19 -11.07
C VAL A 68 11.80 -3.08 -9.83
N THR A 69 10.91 -4.04 -9.58
CA THR A 69 11.09 -5.06 -8.53
C THR A 69 11.63 -6.38 -9.09
N PRO A 70 12.81 -6.87 -8.64
CA PRO A 70 13.38 -8.17 -9.05
C PRO A 70 12.52 -9.40 -8.65
N LEU A 71 11.55 -9.21 -7.75
CA LEU A 71 10.60 -10.22 -7.28
C LEU A 71 9.28 -10.25 -8.08
N GLY A 72 9.28 -9.64 -9.27
CA GLY A 72 8.14 -9.44 -10.18
C GLY A 72 7.58 -10.70 -10.85
N GLY A 73 7.49 -11.82 -10.12
CA GLY A 73 6.88 -13.07 -10.59
C GLY A 73 5.57 -13.45 -9.90
N GLU A 74 5.37 -13.10 -8.62
CA GLU A 74 4.25 -13.66 -7.83
C GLU A 74 3.30 -12.62 -7.20
N PHE A 75 3.57 -11.31 -7.30
CA PHE A 75 2.77 -10.25 -6.66
C PHE A 75 1.78 -9.52 -7.57
N GLY A 76 1.33 -10.12 -8.67
CA GLY A 76 0.35 -9.53 -9.60
C GLY A 76 -0.94 -9.03 -8.92
N LYS A 77 -1.28 -9.55 -7.73
CA LYS A 77 -2.45 -9.15 -6.94
C LYS A 77 -2.33 -7.78 -6.27
N ILE A 78 -1.15 -7.38 -5.77
CA ILE A 78 -0.99 -6.09 -5.06
C ILE A 78 -1.10 -4.95 -6.07
N SER A 79 -0.47 -5.12 -7.23
CA SER A 79 -0.49 -4.09 -8.25
C SER A 79 -1.84 -3.99 -8.96
N GLN A 80 -2.57 -5.09 -9.16
CA GLN A 80 -3.97 -5.05 -9.63
C GLN A 80 -4.86 -4.32 -8.62
N MET A 81 -4.63 -4.53 -7.33
CA MET A 81 -5.37 -3.85 -6.28
C MET A 81 -5.07 -2.34 -6.26
N ALA A 82 -3.83 -1.92 -6.52
CA ALA A 82 -3.47 -0.50 -6.68
C ALA A 82 -4.12 0.14 -7.92
N GLU A 83 -4.19 -0.56 -9.06
CA GLU A 83 -4.89 -0.07 -10.25
C GLU A 83 -6.40 0.09 -10.01
N ASN A 84 -7.04 -0.88 -9.35
CA ASN A 84 -8.48 -0.83 -9.03
C ASN A 84 -8.85 0.19 -7.96
N LEU A 85 -7.89 0.72 -7.20
CA LEU A 85 -8.12 1.77 -6.20
C LEU A 85 -7.97 3.19 -6.79
N LEU A 86 -7.36 3.32 -7.98
CA LEU A 86 -6.99 4.61 -8.58
C LEU A 86 -7.76 4.94 -9.88
N LEU A 87 -8.63 4.05 -10.35
CA LEU A 87 -9.56 4.22 -11.47
C LEU A 87 -11.00 3.95 -11.01
#